data_AF-A0A348XLC4-F1
#
_entry.id   AF-A0A348XLC4-F1
#
_cell.length_a   1.000
_cell.length_b   1.000
_cell.length_c   1.000
_cell.angle_alpha   90.00
_cell.angle_beta   90.00
_cell.angle_gamma   90.00
#
_symmetry.space_group_name_H-M   'P 1'
#
loop_
_entity.id
_entity.type
_entity.pdbx_description
1 polymer ?
#
loop_
_entity_poly.entity_id
_entity_poly.type
_entity_poly.pdbx_seq_one_letter_code
_entity_poly.pdbx_strand_id
1 'polypeptide(L)'
;MKFTRNTMLVYEQAMYSRDFVSRQDTTVIMTKDTKAPNQPRTILFGKSEYTFPSDELRPLRDSSDVLGDAEAMRERLAEDGFLYLPGFLDREEVLAARREILAYMEEQGGLEPDSRPLDGVMGQYGKGVPMMGRKLITHRDAVSRVLAAQRLYELHEMIQGEPVTTYEYKWLRAVGNEEFTGAHMDHVYMGRGSKRLMTVWIPLADIPVEQGTLCIVPATHRLPEFEKLRNTYGRMDVDRDRTEGWFTKKPREITDTFGGCWHTTNIQAGDV
;
A
#
# COMPACT_ATOMS: atom_id res chain seq x y z
N MET A 1 12.15 22.76 -26.34
CA MET A 1 11.12 22.17 -25.46
C MET A 1 11.01 20.70 -25.86
N LYS A 2 11.72 19.80 -25.14
CA LYS A 2 11.95 18.42 -25.60
C LYS A 2 10.79 17.52 -25.16
N PHE A 3 10.14 16.91 -26.15
CA PHE A 3 9.26 15.75 -26.00
C PHE A 3 10.11 14.47 -25.96
N THR A 4 9.75 13.52 -25.10
CA THR A 4 10.11 12.10 -25.25
C THR A 4 8.90 11.24 -24.90
N ARG A 5 8.49 10.41 -25.86
CA ARG A 5 7.38 9.45 -25.83
C ARG A 5 7.79 8.16 -25.13
N ASN A 6 6.81 7.42 -24.60
CA ASN A 6 6.60 5.99 -24.82
C ASN A 6 5.09 5.71 -24.65
N THR A 7 4.29 5.87 -25.72
CA THR A 7 3.85 4.83 -26.69
C THR A 7 2.73 3.95 -26.16
N MET A 8 1.52 4.40 -26.49
CA MET A 8 0.30 3.61 -26.68
C MET A 8 0.50 2.74 -27.93
N LEU A 9 0.43 1.41 -27.82
CA LEU A 9 0.34 0.51 -28.97
C LEU A 9 -1.08 -0.07 -29.00
N VAL A 10 -1.89 0.50 -29.88
CA VAL A 10 -3.14 -0.10 -30.35
C VAL A 10 -2.76 -1.00 -31.53
N TYR A 11 -3.08 -2.29 -31.46
CA TYR A 11 -3.04 -3.19 -32.61
C TYR A 11 -4.48 -3.58 -32.96
N GLU A 12 -4.89 -3.26 -34.18
CA GLU A 12 -6.17 -3.58 -34.80
C GLU A 12 -5.88 -4.39 -36.09
N GLN A 13 -6.53 -5.54 -36.23
CA GLN A 13 -7.03 -6.20 -37.46
C GLN A 13 -7.36 -7.67 -37.11
N ALA A 14 -8.42 -8.33 -37.54
CA ALA A 14 -9.70 -7.99 -38.17
C ALA A 14 -10.46 -9.35 -38.29
N MET A 15 -11.79 -9.35 -38.20
CA MET A 15 -12.74 -10.05 -39.11
C MET A 15 -14.11 -10.29 -38.44
N TYR A 16 -15.12 -9.58 -38.96
CA TYR A 16 -16.56 -9.87 -39.06
C TYR A 16 -17.16 -11.03 -38.24
N SER A 17 -18.15 -10.72 -37.39
CA SER A 17 -19.58 -10.87 -37.71
C SER A 17 -20.44 -10.45 -36.52
N ARG A 18 -21.63 -9.90 -36.83
CA ARG A 18 -22.68 -9.60 -35.86
C ARG A 18 -23.11 -10.92 -35.22
N ASP A 19 -23.18 -10.98 -33.90
CA ASP A 19 -24.29 -11.61 -33.18
C ASP A 19 -24.34 -11.16 -31.72
N PHE A 20 -25.56 -10.83 -31.31
CA PHE A 20 -25.97 -10.44 -29.97
C PHE A 20 -26.04 -11.71 -29.12
N VAL A 21 -25.19 -11.88 -28.10
CA VAL A 21 -25.30 -13.01 -27.15
C VAL A 21 -25.15 -12.55 -25.71
N SER A 22 -26.30 -12.62 -25.02
CA SER A 22 -26.58 -13.00 -23.63
C SER A 22 -25.54 -12.77 -22.53
N ARG A 23 -26.05 -12.15 -21.43
CA ARG A 23 -25.53 -12.23 -20.06
C ARG A 23 -25.13 -13.65 -19.68
N GLN A 24 -23.88 -13.80 -19.25
CA GLN A 24 -23.32 -14.64 -18.18
C GLN A 24 -21.87 -14.92 -18.56
N ASP A 25 -20.95 -14.07 -18.12
CA ASP A 25 -19.55 -14.46 -17.95
C ASP A 25 -18.86 -13.45 -17.04
N THR A 26 -18.58 -13.92 -15.82
CA THR A 26 -17.82 -13.24 -14.79
C THR A 26 -16.34 -13.25 -15.18
N THR A 27 -15.98 -12.46 -16.19
CA THR A 27 -14.56 -12.30 -16.56
C THR A 27 -13.97 -11.19 -15.70
N VAL A 28 -13.41 -11.60 -14.56
CA VAL A 28 -12.34 -10.87 -13.88
C VAL A 28 -11.31 -10.55 -14.95
N ILE A 29 -11.17 -9.27 -15.31
CA ILE A 29 -10.05 -8.87 -16.17
C ILE A 29 -8.85 -8.90 -15.22
N MET A 30 -8.31 -10.09 -15.05
CA MET A 30 -6.93 -10.29 -14.65
C MET A 30 -6.14 -9.50 -15.69
N THR A 31 -5.50 -8.42 -15.26
CA THR A 31 -4.48 -7.76 -16.06
C THR A 31 -3.41 -8.81 -16.38
N LYS A 32 -3.55 -9.43 -17.56
CA LYS A 32 -2.59 -10.36 -18.15
C LYS A 32 -1.35 -9.57 -18.55
N ASP A 33 -0.60 -9.13 -17.54
CA ASP A 33 0.81 -8.83 -17.67
C ASP A 33 1.51 -8.94 -16.30
N THR A 34 1.23 -10.03 -15.59
CA THR A 34 2.07 -10.42 -14.46
C THR A 34 3.36 -11.00 -15.04
N LYS A 35 4.34 -10.14 -15.34
CA LYS A 35 5.73 -10.58 -15.47
C LYS A 35 6.04 -11.49 -14.28
N ALA A 36 6.80 -12.56 -14.51
CA ALA A 36 7.20 -13.47 -13.43
C ALA A 36 7.74 -12.64 -12.25
N PRO A 37 7.39 -12.98 -10.99
CA PRO A 37 7.60 -12.10 -9.84
C PRO A 37 9.04 -11.57 -9.71
N ASN A 38 10.02 -12.35 -10.20
CA ASN A 38 11.44 -12.05 -10.14
C ASN A 38 12.08 -11.57 -11.46
N GLN A 39 11.30 -11.23 -12.48
CA GLN A 39 11.86 -10.65 -13.71
C GLN A 39 12.17 -9.16 -13.51
N PRO A 40 13.42 -8.70 -13.75
CA PRO A 40 13.77 -7.30 -13.65
C PRO A 40 12.91 -6.41 -14.56
N ARG A 41 12.38 -5.32 -14.00
CA ARG A 41 11.60 -4.30 -14.71
C ARG A 41 11.81 -2.90 -14.14
N THR A 42 11.66 -1.90 -14.99
CA THR A 42 11.67 -0.50 -14.57
C THR A 42 10.34 -0.15 -13.93
N ILE A 43 10.39 0.46 -12.74
CA ILE A 43 9.23 1.01 -12.04
C ILE A 43 9.49 2.48 -11.67
N LEU A 44 8.42 3.21 -11.37
CA LEU A 44 8.51 4.52 -10.74
C LEU A 44 8.32 4.39 -9.23
N PHE A 45 9.30 4.84 -8.46
CA PHE A 45 9.18 5.01 -7.01
C PHE A 45 9.27 6.50 -6.67
N GLY A 46 8.12 7.09 -6.33
CA GLY A 46 7.94 8.53 -6.36
C GLY A 46 8.09 9.03 -7.81
N LYS A 47 9.03 9.97 -8.03
CA LYS A 47 9.36 10.47 -9.38
C LYS A 47 10.66 9.90 -9.95
N SER A 48 11.19 8.85 -9.34
CA SER A 48 12.50 8.26 -9.68
C SER A 48 12.33 6.87 -10.28
N GLU A 49 13.10 6.58 -11.32
CA GLU A 49 13.15 5.24 -11.92
C GLU A 49 14.02 4.31 -11.07
N TYR A 50 13.51 3.09 -10.88
CA TYR A 50 14.21 1.96 -10.23
C TYR A 50 14.06 0.70 -11.08
N THR A 51 14.99 -0.23 -10.92
CA THR A 51 14.81 -1.61 -11.40
C THR A 51 14.34 -2.48 -10.24
N PHE A 52 13.30 -3.28 -10.45
CA PHE A 52 12.82 -4.26 -9.49
C PHE A 52 12.76 -5.67 -10.11
N PRO A 53 13.28 -6.72 -9.42
CA PRO A 53 14.16 -6.63 -8.26
C PRO A 53 15.57 -6.14 -8.67
N SER A 54 16.27 -5.46 -7.77
CA SER A 54 17.68 -5.07 -7.91
C SER A 54 18.36 -4.89 -6.55
N ASP A 55 19.64 -4.55 -6.54
CA ASP A 55 20.37 -4.19 -5.31
C ASP A 55 19.90 -2.87 -4.68
N GLU A 56 19.25 -1.99 -5.46
CA GLU A 56 18.70 -0.72 -4.96
C GLU A 56 17.26 -0.85 -4.48
N LEU A 57 16.54 -1.89 -4.95
CA LEU A 57 15.15 -2.16 -4.60
C LEU A 57 14.87 -3.67 -4.58
N ARG A 58 14.80 -4.22 -3.37
CA ARG A 58 14.74 -5.67 -3.11
C ARG A 58 13.30 -6.15 -2.80
N PRO A 59 13.02 -7.46 -2.92
CA PRO A 59 11.77 -8.03 -2.43
C PRO A 59 11.55 -7.82 -0.92
N LEU A 60 10.31 -7.62 -0.49
CA LEU A 60 9.95 -7.74 0.94
C LEU A 60 10.19 -9.17 1.43
N ARG A 61 10.62 -9.28 2.69
CA ARG A 61 10.84 -10.57 3.35
C ARG A 61 9.50 -11.10 3.85
N ASP A 62 9.07 -12.22 3.29
CA ASP A 62 7.93 -12.98 3.81
C ASP A 62 8.19 -13.38 5.28
N SER A 63 7.21 -13.11 6.14
CA SER A 63 7.25 -13.39 7.57
C SER A 63 6.21 -14.45 7.98
N SER A 64 5.64 -15.17 7.02
CA SER A 64 4.69 -16.27 7.28
C SER A 64 5.35 -17.43 8.03
N ASP A 65 6.67 -17.58 7.92
CA ASP A 65 7.46 -18.60 8.61
C ASP A 65 7.44 -18.45 10.14
N VAL A 66 7.22 -17.23 10.64
CA VAL A 66 7.16 -16.93 12.08
C VAL A 66 5.73 -16.75 12.60
N LEU A 67 4.72 -16.85 11.74
CA LEU A 67 3.34 -16.58 12.12
C LEU A 67 2.83 -17.59 13.17
N GLY A 68 2.30 -17.07 14.29
CA GLY A 68 1.82 -17.88 15.41
C GLY A 68 2.87 -18.18 16.48
N ASP A 69 4.13 -17.81 16.25
CA ASP A 69 5.19 -17.83 17.26
C ASP A 69 5.47 -16.41 17.75
N ALA A 70 5.00 -16.11 18.96
CA ALA A 70 5.12 -14.78 19.55
C ALA A 70 6.58 -14.32 19.73
N GLU A 71 7.50 -15.24 20.03
CA GLU A 71 8.92 -14.91 20.21
C GLU A 71 9.57 -14.65 18.85
N ALA A 72 9.37 -15.55 17.89
CA ALA A 72 9.94 -15.40 16.55
C ALA A 72 9.39 -14.16 15.81
N MET A 73 8.11 -13.81 15.98
CA MET A 73 7.55 -12.57 15.43
C MET A 73 8.16 -11.33 16.07
N ARG A 74 8.38 -11.34 17.39
CA ARG A 74 9.06 -10.22 18.08
C ARG A 74 10.51 -10.09 17.65
N GLU A 75 11.21 -11.19 17.45
CA GLU A 75 12.57 -11.19 16.91
C GLU A 75 12.62 -10.63 15.49
N ARG A 76 11.70 -11.05 14.60
CA ARG A 76 11.60 -10.52 13.24
C ARG A 76 11.29 -9.01 13.22
N LEU A 77 10.39 -8.54 14.08
CA LEU A 77 10.12 -7.11 14.26
C LEU A 77 11.32 -6.36 14.82
N ALA A 78 12.06 -6.95 15.77
CA ALA A 78 13.28 -6.35 16.30
C ALA A 78 14.37 -6.27 15.21
N GLU A 79 14.49 -7.28 14.35
CA GLU A 79 15.46 -7.34 13.26
C GLU A 79 15.13 -6.34 12.15
N ASP A 80 13.91 -6.43 11.58
CA ASP A 80 13.54 -5.81 10.31
C ASP A 80 12.64 -4.57 10.48
N GLY A 81 11.91 -4.48 11.60
CA GLY A 81 11.00 -3.35 11.89
C GLY A 81 9.62 -3.45 11.26
N PHE A 82 9.33 -4.55 10.55
CA PHE A 82 8.02 -4.85 9.97
C PHE A 82 7.81 -6.38 9.89
N LEU A 83 6.56 -6.78 9.64
CA LEU A 83 6.20 -8.12 9.20
C LEU A 83 5.45 -7.96 7.88
N TYR A 84 5.74 -8.81 6.90
CA TYR A 84 4.94 -8.95 5.69
C TYR A 84 4.28 -10.33 5.70
N LEU A 85 2.95 -10.35 5.70
CA LEU A 85 2.13 -11.54 5.90
C LEU A 85 1.19 -11.72 4.68
N PRO A 86 1.67 -12.36 3.60
CA PRO A 86 0.86 -12.60 2.41
C PRO A 86 -0.38 -13.46 2.74
N GLY A 87 -1.54 -13.03 2.25
CA GLY A 87 -2.82 -13.74 2.45
C GLY A 87 -3.28 -13.85 3.90
N PHE A 88 -2.86 -12.93 4.78
CA PHE A 88 -3.24 -12.96 6.20
C PHE A 88 -4.74 -12.75 6.46
N LEU A 89 -5.37 -11.87 5.68
CA LEU A 89 -6.79 -11.57 5.74
C LEU A 89 -7.57 -12.38 4.69
N ASP A 90 -8.84 -12.65 4.99
CA ASP A 90 -9.72 -13.31 4.03
C ASP A 90 -9.89 -12.44 2.79
N ARG A 91 -9.48 -12.98 1.65
CA ARG A 91 -9.48 -12.28 0.37
C ARG A 91 -10.89 -11.85 -0.05
N GLU A 92 -11.91 -12.68 0.21
CA GLU A 92 -13.28 -12.37 -0.19
C GLU A 92 -13.87 -11.24 0.67
N GLU A 93 -13.54 -11.19 1.96
CA GLU A 93 -13.89 -10.06 2.83
C GLU A 93 -13.22 -8.76 2.37
N VAL A 94 -11.93 -8.83 2.00
CA VAL A 94 -11.18 -7.69 1.45
C VAL A 94 -11.79 -7.19 0.15
N LEU A 95 -12.13 -8.10 -0.77
CA LEU A 95 -12.78 -7.75 -2.03
C LEU A 95 -14.20 -7.22 -1.80
N ALA A 96 -14.93 -7.70 -0.80
CA ALA A 96 -16.23 -7.15 -0.41
C ALA A 96 -16.11 -5.70 0.09
N ALA A 97 -15.12 -5.41 0.94
CA ALA A 97 -14.81 -4.05 1.36
C ALA A 97 -14.45 -3.16 0.16
N ARG A 98 -13.64 -3.67 -0.78
CA ARG A 98 -13.28 -2.95 -2.01
C ARG A 98 -14.51 -2.58 -2.84
N ARG A 99 -15.50 -3.48 -2.97
CA ARG A 99 -16.75 -3.20 -3.69
C ARG A 99 -17.51 -2.01 -3.10
N GLU A 100 -17.67 -1.97 -1.78
CA GLU A 100 -18.32 -0.86 -1.07
C GLU A 100 -17.58 0.47 -1.26
N ILE A 101 -16.25 0.42 -1.21
CA ILE A 101 -15.40 1.61 -1.39
C ILE A 101 -15.49 2.14 -2.81
N LEU A 102 -15.45 1.27 -3.82
CA LEU A 102 -15.55 1.66 -5.21
C LEU A 102 -16.95 2.18 -5.57
N ALA A 103 -18.02 1.57 -5.03
CA ALA A 103 -19.38 2.09 -5.17
C ALA A 103 -19.50 3.49 -4.56
N TYR A 104 -18.95 3.70 -3.35
CA TYR A 104 -18.89 5.02 -2.75
C TYR A 104 -18.09 6.01 -3.61
N MET A 105 -16.95 5.61 -4.17
CA MET A 105 -16.16 6.48 -5.06
C MET A 105 -16.91 6.83 -6.35
N GLU A 106 -17.64 5.88 -6.94
CA GLU A 106 -18.49 6.09 -8.11
C GLU A 106 -19.58 7.13 -7.81
N GLU A 107 -20.30 6.98 -6.70
CA GLU A 107 -21.31 7.96 -6.24
C GLU A 107 -20.74 9.37 -6.04
N GLN A 108 -19.46 9.49 -5.69
CA GLN A 108 -18.76 10.77 -5.52
C GLN A 108 -18.11 11.30 -6.82
N GLY A 109 -18.25 10.59 -7.95
CA GLY A 109 -17.65 10.95 -9.24
C GLY A 109 -16.13 10.78 -9.28
N GLY A 110 -15.59 9.84 -8.49
CA GLY A 110 -14.16 9.56 -8.38
C GLY A 110 -13.60 8.56 -9.39
N LEU A 111 -14.47 7.83 -10.10
CA LEU A 111 -14.07 6.81 -11.09
C LEU A 111 -14.28 7.32 -12.52
N GLU A 112 -13.50 6.78 -13.47
CA GLU A 112 -13.64 7.10 -14.90
C GLU A 112 -15.04 6.68 -15.39
N PRO A 113 -15.79 7.58 -16.06
CA PRO A 113 -17.04 7.23 -16.72
C PRO A 113 -16.88 6.02 -17.65
N ASP A 114 -17.91 5.17 -17.71
CA ASP A 114 -17.95 3.97 -18.56
C ASP A 114 -16.89 2.87 -18.24
N SER A 115 -16.07 3.04 -17.20
CA SER A 115 -15.25 1.97 -16.65
C SER A 115 -16.08 1.04 -15.77
N ARG A 116 -15.67 -0.23 -15.62
CA ARG A 116 -16.30 -1.08 -14.60
C ARG A 116 -15.82 -0.59 -13.24
N PRO A 117 -16.70 -0.30 -12.27
CA PRO A 117 -16.29 0.23 -10.97
C PRO A 117 -15.23 -0.64 -10.28
N LEU A 118 -15.35 -1.97 -10.43
CA LEU A 118 -14.41 -2.95 -9.87
C LEU A 118 -13.02 -2.93 -10.50
N ASP A 119 -12.80 -2.27 -11.62
CA ASP A 119 -11.46 -2.07 -12.16
C ASP A 119 -10.75 -0.93 -11.39
N GLY A 120 -11.49 -0.09 -10.67
CA GLY A 120 -10.94 0.97 -9.81
C GLY A 120 -10.18 2.04 -10.60
N VAL A 121 -10.53 2.20 -11.87
CA VAL A 121 -9.85 3.13 -12.78
C VAL A 121 -10.19 4.56 -12.38
N MET A 122 -9.19 5.25 -11.84
CA MET A 122 -9.27 6.69 -11.64
C MET A 122 -9.09 7.37 -12.99
N GLY A 123 -10.06 8.22 -13.34
CA GLY A 123 -10.02 8.90 -14.61
C GLY A 123 -8.86 9.89 -14.73
N GLN A 124 -8.51 10.26 -15.96
CA GLN A 124 -7.42 11.21 -16.23
C GLN A 124 -7.64 12.57 -15.53
N TYR A 125 -8.91 12.91 -15.30
CA TYR A 125 -9.36 14.08 -14.53
C TYR A 125 -10.18 13.69 -13.29
N GLY A 126 -10.00 12.45 -12.81
CA GLY A 126 -10.74 11.88 -11.70
C GLY A 126 -10.62 12.75 -10.45
N LYS A 127 -11.76 13.03 -9.82
CA LYS A 127 -11.79 13.82 -8.58
C LYS A 127 -11.31 12.95 -7.42
N GLY A 128 -10.30 13.40 -6.71
CA GLY A 128 -9.90 12.76 -5.45
C GLY A 128 -11.10 12.66 -4.50
N VAL A 129 -11.40 11.43 -4.04
CA VAL A 129 -12.49 11.19 -3.09
C VAL A 129 -11.91 11.17 -1.68
N PRO A 130 -12.12 12.22 -0.86
CA PRO A 130 -11.66 12.21 0.52
C PRO A 130 -12.40 11.11 1.29
N MET A 131 -11.66 10.10 1.76
CA MET A 131 -12.19 8.97 2.55
C MET A 131 -11.53 8.84 3.93
N MET A 132 -10.38 9.49 4.12
CA MET A 132 -9.61 9.47 5.35
C MET A 132 -10.46 9.95 6.55
N GLY A 133 -10.54 9.15 7.61
CA GLY A 133 -11.31 9.45 8.80
C GLY A 133 -12.83 9.52 8.62
N ARG A 134 -13.36 9.28 7.42
CA ARG A 134 -14.80 9.40 7.16
C ARG A 134 -15.56 8.16 7.61
N LYS A 135 -16.15 8.23 8.80
CA LYS A 135 -16.91 7.12 9.40
C LYS A 135 -17.99 6.54 8.47
N LEU A 136 -18.62 7.36 7.63
CA LEU A 136 -19.62 6.93 6.64
C LEU A 136 -19.14 5.82 5.70
N ILE A 137 -17.84 5.74 5.41
CA ILE A 137 -17.25 4.68 4.58
C ILE A 137 -16.35 3.75 5.40
N THR A 138 -15.52 4.28 6.31
CA THR A 138 -14.54 3.48 7.07
C THR A 138 -15.19 2.56 8.10
N HIS A 139 -16.43 2.85 8.51
CA HIS A 139 -17.20 2.05 9.47
C HIS A 139 -18.39 1.32 8.83
N ARG A 140 -18.49 1.28 7.49
CA ARG A 140 -19.45 0.36 6.86
C ARG A 140 -19.06 -1.08 7.20
N ASP A 141 -20.04 -1.94 7.40
CA ASP A 141 -19.83 -3.31 7.89
C ASP A 141 -18.74 -4.08 7.14
N ALA A 142 -18.77 -4.06 5.79
CA ALA A 142 -17.76 -4.76 5.00
C ALA A 142 -16.35 -4.15 5.15
N VAL A 143 -16.25 -2.83 5.24
CA VAL A 143 -14.96 -2.12 5.40
C VAL A 143 -14.40 -2.31 6.80
N SER A 144 -15.26 -2.22 7.83
CA SER A 144 -14.86 -2.40 9.22
C SER A 144 -14.41 -3.83 9.53
N ARG A 145 -15.05 -4.85 8.92
CA ARG A 145 -14.60 -6.25 9.02
C ARG A 145 -13.15 -6.45 8.60
N VAL A 146 -12.64 -5.62 7.69
CA VAL A 146 -11.24 -5.67 7.22
C VAL A 146 -10.35 -4.76 8.08
N LEU A 147 -10.71 -3.48 8.24
CA LEU A 147 -9.88 -2.48 8.94
C LEU A 147 -9.79 -2.69 10.47
N ALA A 148 -10.65 -3.54 11.00
CA ALA A 148 -10.72 -3.95 12.41
C ALA A 148 -11.01 -5.46 12.50
N ALA A 149 -10.45 -6.26 11.59
CA ALA A 149 -10.57 -7.71 11.62
C ALA A 149 -10.08 -8.28 12.96
N GLN A 150 -10.83 -9.24 13.54
CA GLN A 150 -10.46 -9.85 14.82
C GLN A 150 -9.05 -10.45 14.80
N ARG A 151 -8.64 -11.04 13.66
CA ARG A 151 -7.31 -11.61 13.48
C ARG A 151 -6.17 -10.59 13.61
N LEU A 152 -6.42 -9.31 13.27
CA LEU A 152 -5.44 -8.24 13.48
C LEU A 152 -5.24 -7.96 14.97
N TYR A 153 -6.33 -7.96 15.77
CA TYR A 153 -6.21 -7.84 17.22
C TYR A 153 -5.45 -9.01 17.80
N GLU A 154 -5.80 -10.25 17.44
CA GLU A 154 -5.11 -11.47 17.89
C GLU A 154 -3.61 -11.43 17.59
N LEU A 155 -3.23 -11.02 16.37
CA LEU A 155 -1.82 -10.85 15.97
C LEU A 155 -1.10 -9.84 16.87
N HIS A 156 -1.69 -8.67 17.07
CA HIS A 156 -1.06 -7.60 17.84
C HIS A 156 -1.02 -7.92 19.34
N GLU A 157 -2.06 -8.54 19.90
CA GLU A 157 -2.07 -9.01 21.29
C GLU A 157 -1.00 -10.09 21.52
N MET A 158 -0.80 -11.00 20.57
CA MET A 158 0.26 -12.00 20.64
C MET A 158 1.65 -11.36 20.65
N ILE A 159 1.87 -10.35 19.79
CA ILE A 159 3.14 -9.61 19.70
C ILE A 159 3.41 -8.80 20.98
N GLN A 160 2.41 -8.03 21.44
CA GLN A 160 2.55 -7.10 22.57
C GLN A 160 2.46 -7.81 23.93
N GLY A 161 1.79 -8.96 24.00
CA GLY A 161 1.55 -9.69 25.25
C GLY A 161 0.51 -9.03 26.16
N GLU A 162 -0.32 -8.13 25.63
CA GLU A 162 -1.36 -7.40 26.36
C GLU A 162 -2.51 -7.00 25.42
N PRO A 163 -3.67 -6.59 25.96
CA PRO A 163 -4.78 -6.11 25.14
C PRO A 163 -4.38 -4.90 24.29
N VAL A 164 -4.86 -4.86 23.05
CA VAL A 164 -4.56 -3.78 22.09
C VAL A 164 -5.81 -3.02 21.68
N THR A 165 -5.60 -1.82 21.15
CA THR A 165 -6.66 -1.02 20.53
C THR A 165 -6.12 -0.37 19.26
N THR A 166 -7.03 0.06 18.39
CA THR A 166 -6.72 0.75 17.14
C THR A 166 -7.36 2.13 17.14
N TYR A 167 -6.82 3.05 16.34
CA TYR A 167 -7.44 4.36 16.17
C TYR A 167 -8.80 4.23 15.49
N GLU A 168 -9.77 4.99 16.01
CA GLU A 168 -11.06 5.25 15.36
C GLU A 168 -10.88 5.94 14.00
N TYR A 169 -9.85 6.79 13.90
CA TYR A 169 -9.46 7.42 12.66
C TYR A 169 -8.78 6.38 11.76
N LYS A 170 -9.31 6.16 10.55
CA LYS A 170 -8.76 5.21 9.58
C LYS A 170 -8.25 5.95 8.34
N TRP A 171 -7.03 5.62 7.91
CA TRP A 171 -6.37 6.23 6.75
C TRP A 171 -6.78 5.59 5.42
N LEU A 172 -8.09 5.43 5.19
CA LEU A 172 -8.62 4.90 3.94
C LEU A 172 -8.34 5.87 2.79
N ARG A 173 -7.65 5.39 1.76
CA ARG A 173 -7.20 6.22 0.63
C ARG A 173 -7.30 5.48 -0.70
N ALA A 174 -7.65 6.21 -1.75
CA ALA A 174 -7.41 5.85 -3.13
C ALA A 174 -6.43 6.91 -3.68
N VAL A 175 -5.26 6.47 -4.14
CA VAL A 175 -4.17 7.36 -4.54
C VAL A 175 -4.21 7.51 -6.06
N GLY A 176 -4.36 8.75 -6.53
CA GLY A 176 -4.49 9.06 -7.95
C GLY A 176 -3.24 8.73 -8.77
N ASN A 177 -3.40 8.76 -10.10
CA ASN A 177 -2.30 8.58 -11.04
C ASN A 177 -1.19 9.59 -10.73
N GLU A 178 0.06 9.14 -10.71
CA GLU A 178 1.27 9.95 -10.44
C GLU A 178 1.38 10.54 -9.02
N GLU A 179 0.38 10.33 -8.17
CA GLU A 179 0.41 10.70 -6.75
C GLU A 179 1.09 9.62 -5.92
N PHE A 180 1.74 10.02 -4.83
CA PHE A 180 2.43 9.10 -3.93
C PHE A 180 2.53 9.67 -2.53
N THR A 181 2.93 8.85 -1.57
CA THR A 181 3.34 9.32 -0.24
C THR A 181 4.86 9.36 -0.16
N GLY A 182 5.44 10.50 0.21
CA GLY A 182 6.87 10.62 0.45
C GLY A 182 7.36 9.74 1.61
N ALA A 183 8.66 9.54 1.70
CA ALA A 183 9.26 8.76 2.79
C ALA A 183 9.01 9.46 4.13
N HIS A 184 8.48 8.72 5.11
CA HIS A 184 8.12 9.24 6.41
C HIS A 184 8.16 8.16 7.49
N MET A 185 8.02 8.57 8.76
CA MET A 185 7.77 7.71 9.91
C MET A 185 6.40 8.05 10.48
N ASP A 186 5.54 7.06 10.69
CA ASP A 186 4.19 7.26 11.22
C ASP A 186 4.15 7.97 12.58
N HIS A 187 5.23 7.83 13.36
CA HIS A 187 5.39 8.53 14.63
C HIS A 187 5.26 10.05 14.52
N VAL A 188 5.55 10.67 13.37
CA VAL A 188 5.40 12.14 13.25
C VAL A 188 3.93 12.59 13.22
N TYR A 189 3.02 11.67 12.89
CA TYR A 189 1.57 11.90 12.88
C TYR A 189 0.91 11.36 14.15
N MET A 190 1.38 10.21 14.63
CA MET A 190 0.73 9.41 15.67
C MET A 190 1.63 9.19 16.90
N GLY A 191 2.64 10.05 17.10
CA GLY A 191 3.65 9.88 18.15
C GLY A 191 3.23 10.36 19.55
N ARG A 192 2.03 10.93 19.70
CA ARG A 192 1.51 11.34 21.00
C ARG A 192 1.05 10.10 21.79
N GLY A 193 1.63 9.92 22.98
CA GLY A 193 1.25 8.85 23.89
C GLY A 193 2.23 7.68 23.84
N SER A 194 1.73 6.49 23.45
CA SER A 194 2.53 5.27 23.47
C SER A 194 3.54 5.24 22.32
N LYS A 195 4.76 4.77 22.64
CA LYS A 195 5.77 4.44 21.61
C LYS A 195 5.59 3.04 21.01
N ARG A 196 4.67 2.24 21.55
CA ARG A 196 4.31 0.90 21.02
C ARG A 196 3.24 1.02 19.94
N LEU A 197 3.46 1.92 18.99
CA LEU A 197 2.59 2.12 17.85
C LEU A 197 2.99 1.12 16.75
N MET A 198 2.02 0.41 16.19
CA MET A 198 2.20 -0.42 15.00
C MET A 198 1.20 0.01 13.93
N THR A 199 1.67 0.08 12.69
CA THR A 199 0.85 0.41 11.53
C THR A 199 0.56 -0.85 10.75
N VAL A 200 -0.71 -1.03 10.38
CA VAL A 200 -1.16 -2.10 9.49
C VAL A 200 -1.51 -1.46 8.15
N TRP A 201 -0.86 -1.91 7.08
CA TRP A 201 -1.16 -1.47 5.73
C TRP A 201 -1.89 -2.59 5.01
N ILE A 202 -3.13 -2.35 4.59
CA ILE A 202 -3.99 -3.38 3.98
C ILE A 202 -4.25 -3.02 2.51
N PRO A 203 -3.71 -3.79 1.54
CA PRO A 203 -4.10 -3.71 0.15
C PRO A 203 -5.53 -4.22 -0.03
N LEU A 204 -6.35 -3.41 -0.69
CA LEU A 204 -7.73 -3.81 -1.02
C LEU A 204 -7.84 -4.47 -2.40
N ALA A 205 -6.75 -4.48 -3.16
CA ALA A 205 -6.65 -5.00 -4.52
C ALA A 205 -5.30 -5.71 -4.71
N ASP A 206 -5.17 -6.44 -5.80
CA ASP A 206 -3.86 -6.88 -6.28
C ASP A 206 -3.15 -5.68 -6.92
N ILE A 207 -1.96 -5.35 -6.41
CA ILE A 207 -1.19 -4.18 -6.80
C ILE A 207 0.20 -4.67 -7.23
N PRO A 208 0.49 -4.69 -8.54
CA PRO A 208 1.85 -4.93 -9.01
C PRO A 208 2.74 -3.73 -8.64
N VAL A 209 4.05 -3.96 -8.47
CA VAL A 209 5.00 -2.90 -8.07
C VAL A 209 4.98 -1.66 -8.98
N GLU A 210 4.64 -1.85 -10.26
CA GLU A 210 4.49 -0.78 -11.26
C GLU A 210 3.38 0.21 -10.93
N GLN A 211 2.36 -0.22 -10.16
CA GLN A 211 1.22 0.62 -9.77
C GLN A 211 1.41 1.30 -8.41
N GLY A 212 2.57 1.11 -7.76
CA GLY A 212 2.87 1.72 -6.48
C GLY A 212 2.40 0.88 -5.29
N THR A 213 3.30 0.06 -4.78
CA THR A 213 3.14 -0.73 -3.55
C THR A 213 3.82 -0.02 -2.37
N LEU A 214 3.70 -0.61 -1.17
CA LEU A 214 4.44 -0.12 0.00
C LEU A 214 5.94 -0.37 -0.18
N CYS A 215 6.76 0.63 0.16
CA CYS A 215 8.21 0.52 0.19
C CYS A 215 8.72 0.80 1.62
N ILE A 216 9.60 -0.05 2.13
CA ILE A 216 10.17 0.06 3.48
C ILE A 216 11.69 -0.11 3.39
N VAL A 217 12.46 0.63 4.19
CA VAL A 217 13.87 0.29 4.45
C VAL A 217 13.92 -0.52 5.74
N PRO A 218 14.35 -1.79 5.72
CA PRO A 218 14.43 -2.61 6.92
C PRO A 218 15.38 -2.01 7.98
N ALA A 219 15.12 -2.33 9.24
CA ALA A 219 15.98 -2.05 10.39
C ALA A 219 16.24 -0.55 10.70
N THR A 220 15.54 0.38 10.04
CA THR A 220 15.71 1.84 10.27
C THR A 220 15.30 2.28 11.67
N HIS A 221 14.56 1.47 12.41
CA HIS A 221 14.21 1.70 13.81
C HIS A 221 15.37 1.43 14.79
N ARG A 222 16.38 0.64 14.39
CA ARG A 222 17.49 0.23 15.27
C ARG A 222 18.89 0.58 14.78
N LEU A 223 19.11 0.63 13.46
CA LEU A 223 20.46 0.77 12.92
C LEU A 223 21.08 2.14 13.29
N PRO A 224 22.36 2.19 13.73
CA PRO A 224 23.02 3.44 14.15
C PRO A 224 23.04 4.53 13.07
N GLU A 225 23.15 4.14 11.80
CA GLU A 225 23.19 5.06 10.66
C GLU A 225 21.91 5.91 10.57
N PHE A 226 20.78 5.35 11.00
CA PHE A 226 19.47 6.02 11.02
C PHE A 226 19.19 6.76 12.34
N GLU A 227 20.12 6.76 13.30
CA GLU A 227 19.92 7.41 14.61
C GLU A 227 19.65 8.90 14.48
N LYS A 228 20.40 9.61 13.61
CA LYS A 228 20.17 11.03 13.37
C LYS A 228 18.77 11.29 12.82
N LEU A 229 18.30 10.45 11.88
CA LEU A 229 16.96 10.58 11.31
C LEU A 229 15.89 10.41 12.41
N ARG A 230 16.03 9.37 13.25
CA ARG A 230 15.12 9.11 14.38
C ARG A 230 15.12 10.24 15.41
N ASN A 231 16.29 10.78 15.76
CA ASN A 231 16.45 11.79 16.79
C ASN A 231 16.16 13.22 16.33
N THR A 232 15.97 13.45 15.02
CA THR A 232 15.61 14.76 14.46
C THR A 232 14.19 14.70 13.88
N TYR A 233 14.05 14.40 12.60
CA TYR A 233 12.77 14.24 11.91
C TYR A 233 11.82 13.30 12.65
N GLY A 234 12.31 12.14 13.13
CA GLY A 234 11.49 11.16 13.84
C GLY A 234 10.94 11.62 15.20
N ARG A 235 11.35 12.80 15.71
CA ARG A 235 10.81 13.43 16.93
C ARG A 235 9.87 14.60 16.65
N MET A 236 9.65 14.91 15.38
CA MET A 236 8.70 15.95 14.97
C MET A 236 7.27 15.49 15.23
N ASP A 237 6.38 16.48 15.40
CA ASP A 237 4.93 16.30 15.48
C ASP A 237 4.31 17.27 14.48
N VAL A 238 3.59 16.76 13.48
CA VAL A 238 3.13 17.56 12.33
C VAL A 238 2.22 18.72 12.75
N ASP A 239 1.42 18.56 13.79
CA ASP A 239 0.52 19.61 14.27
C ASP A 239 1.28 20.66 15.10
N ARG A 240 2.18 20.22 15.99
CA ARG A 240 2.98 21.09 16.87
C ARG A 240 4.00 21.90 16.07
N ASP A 241 4.73 21.21 15.19
CA ASP A 241 5.88 21.75 14.47
C ASP A 241 5.49 22.29 13.08
N ARG A 242 4.25 22.06 12.64
CA ARG A 242 3.68 22.55 11.38
C ARG A 242 4.52 22.16 10.16
N THR A 243 4.84 20.88 10.06
CA THR A 243 5.63 20.31 8.96
C THR A 243 4.74 19.56 7.97
N GLU A 244 5.26 19.28 6.77
CA GLU A 244 4.57 18.45 5.76
C GLU A 244 4.40 16.99 6.24
N GLY A 245 5.17 16.56 7.24
CA GLY A 245 5.18 15.19 7.75
C GLY A 245 6.03 14.22 6.93
N TRP A 246 6.38 14.55 5.70
CA TRP A 246 7.35 13.77 4.91
C TRP A 246 8.77 14.23 5.20
N PHE A 247 9.69 13.27 5.29
CA PHE A 247 11.12 13.56 5.34
C PHE A 247 11.64 13.93 3.95
N THR A 248 11.29 13.14 2.92
CA THR A 248 11.68 13.41 1.54
C THR A 248 10.70 12.84 0.52
N LYS A 249 10.65 13.46 -0.66
CA LYS A 249 9.95 12.96 -1.86
C LYS A 249 10.87 12.17 -2.80
N LYS A 250 12.17 12.09 -2.48
CA LYS A 250 13.19 11.43 -3.30
C LYS A 250 13.76 10.23 -2.53
N PRO A 251 13.33 9.00 -2.83
CA PRO A 251 13.71 7.85 -2.01
C PRO A 251 15.23 7.60 -1.94
N ARG A 252 16.00 7.99 -2.97
CA ARG A 252 17.47 7.90 -2.94
C ARG A 252 18.11 8.79 -1.87
N GLU A 253 17.47 9.90 -1.46
CA GLU A 253 18.02 10.72 -0.36
C GLU A 253 18.11 9.93 0.95
N ILE A 254 17.27 8.91 1.17
CA ILE A 254 17.39 8.01 2.32
C ILE A 254 18.63 7.13 2.18
N THR A 255 18.78 6.42 1.06
CA THR A 255 19.88 5.46 0.86
C THR A 255 21.24 6.12 0.70
N ASP A 256 21.30 7.28 0.02
CA ASP A 256 22.54 8.02 -0.20
C ASP A 256 23.04 8.67 1.10
N THR A 257 22.14 9.04 2.01
CA THR A 257 22.48 9.72 3.26
C THR A 257 22.73 8.75 4.41
N PHE A 258 21.90 7.71 4.54
CA PHE A 258 21.88 6.81 5.70
C PHE A 258 22.23 5.36 5.36
N GLY A 259 22.43 5.03 4.09
CA GLY A 259 22.60 3.65 3.64
C GLY A 259 21.29 2.86 3.67
N GLY A 260 21.40 1.54 3.82
CA GLY A 260 20.27 0.63 3.71
C GLY A 260 19.81 0.40 2.27
N CYS A 261 18.71 -0.31 2.13
CA CYS A 261 18.11 -0.65 0.83
C CYS A 261 16.59 -0.58 0.96
N TRP A 262 15.90 -0.12 -0.09
CA TRP A 262 14.45 -0.16 -0.13
C TRP A 262 13.96 -1.57 -0.46
N HIS A 263 12.87 -1.97 0.17
CA HIS A 263 12.21 -3.24 -0.07
C HIS A 263 10.75 -3.02 -0.44
N THR A 264 10.29 -3.73 -1.47
CA THR A 264 8.89 -3.75 -1.93
C THR A 264 8.59 -5.10 -2.59
N THR A 265 7.33 -5.43 -2.83
CA THR A 265 6.94 -6.61 -3.61
C THR A 265 5.59 -6.38 -4.28
N ASN A 266 5.20 -7.27 -5.20
CA ASN A 266 3.82 -7.28 -5.69
C ASN A 266 2.93 -7.71 -4.52
N ILE A 267 1.83 -6.99 -4.34
CA ILE A 267 0.92 -7.22 -3.23
C ILE A 267 -0.39 -7.75 -3.76
N GLN A 268 -1.05 -8.62 -3.00
CA GLN A 268 -2.37 -9.15 -3.28
C GLN A 268 -3.40 -8.65 -2.27
N ALA A 269 -4.67 -8.56 -2.68
CA ALA A 269 -5.77 -8.35 -1.75
C ALA A 269 -5.78 -9.48 -0.70
N GLY A 270 -5.68 -9.11 0.57
CA GLY A 270 -5.56 -10.05 1.69
C GLY A 270 -4.19 -10.05 2.38
N ASP A 271 -3.15 -9.50 1.75
CA ASP A 271 -1.84 -9.37 2.40
C ASP A 271 -1.91 -8.31 3.53
N VAL A 272 -0.93 -8.34 4.44
CA VAL A 272 -0.72 -7.35 5.52
C VAL A 272 0.75 -7.01 5.65
#